data_AF-A0A933I9H4-F1
#
_entry.id   AF-A0A933I9H4-F1
#
_cell.length_a   1.000
_cell.length_b   1.000
_cell.length_c   1.000
_cell.angle_alpha   90.00
_cell.angle_beta   90.00
_cell.angle_gamma   90.00
#
_symmetry.space_group_name_H-M   'P 1'
#
loop_
_entity.id
_entity.type
_entity.pdbx_description
1 polymer ?
#
loop_
_entity_poly.entity_id
_entity_poly.type
_entity_poly.pdbx_seq_one_letter_code
_entity_poly.pdbx_strand_id
1 'polypeptide(L)' 'MRLKNIIKGFTLVELTVIIVIIGVLAAFAVPRYRDAAERVKAREAFNYLASVRASQERFHARQNTYTG' A
#
# COMPACT_ATOMS: atom_id res chain seq x y z
N MET A 1 -46.51 -29.27 5.45
CA MET A 1 -45.57 -29.42 4.32
C MET A 1 -44.22 -28.85 4.74
N ARG A 2 -43.22 -29.70 5.00
CA ARG A 2 -41.87 -29.25 5.40
C ARG A 2 -41.08 -28.85 4.16
N LEU A 3 -40.69 -27.58 4.06
CA LEU A 3 -39.74 -27.11 3.05
C LEU A 3 -38.38 -27.76 3.32
N LYS A 4 -37.92 -28.57 2.36
CA LYS A 4 -36.62 -29.22 2.42
C LYS A 4 -35.56 -28.15 2.09
N ASN A 5 -34.79 -27.72 3.09
CA ASN A 5 -33.64 -26.85 2.85
C ASN A 5 -32.60 -27.62 2.02
N ILE A 6 -32.48 -27.27 0.74
CA ILE A 6 -31.46 -27.82 -0.15
C ILE A 6 -30.20 -26.99 0.07
N ILE A 7 -29.34 -27.41 0.99
CA ILE A 7 -27.98 -26.89 1.07
C ILE A 7 -27.21 -27.55 -0.09
N LYS A 8 -26.99 -26.81 -1.18
CA LYS A 8 -26.15 -27.28 -2.30
C LYS A 8 -24.68 -27.12 -1.92
N GLY A 9 -23.89 -28.16 -2.13
CA GLY A 9 -22.43 -28.12 -1.96
C GLY A 9 -21.75 -27.39 -3.12
N PHE A 10 -20.55 -26.88 -2.85
CA PHE A 10 -19.70 -26.19 -3.82
C PHE A 10 -18.88 -27.17 -4.67
N THR A 11 -18.59 -26.84 -5.93
CA THR A 11 -17.85 -27.72 -6.84
C THR A 11 -16.35 -27.42 -6.87
N LEU A 12 -15.53 -28.44 -7.17
CA LEU A 12 -14.09 -28.26 -7.39
C LEU A 12 -13.80 -27.36 -8.61
N VAL A 13 -14.69 -27.37 -9.60
CA VAL A 13 -14.58 -26.55 -10.81
C VAL A 13 -14.75 -25.07 -10.47
N GLU A 14 -15.72 -24.72 -9.63
CA GLU A 14 -15.88 -23.33 -9.16
C GLU A 14 -14.62 -22.87 -8.41
N LEU A 15 -14.06 -23.71 -7.52
CA LEU A 15 -12.86 -23.37 -6.78
C LEU A 15 -11.67 -23.05 -7.69
N THR A 16 -11.45 -23.90 -8.71
CA THR A 16 -10.31 -23.77 -9.61
C THR A 16 -10.40 -22.51 -10.46
N VAL A 17 -11.58 -22.20 -11.00
CA VAL A 17 -11.78 -20.95 -11.75
C VAL A 17 -11.54 -19.73 -10.88
N ILE A 18 -12.02 -19.73 -9.62
CA ILE A 18 -11.81 -18.64 -8.68
C ILE A 18 -10.33 -18.44 -8.37
N ILE A 19 -9.59 -19.53 -8.11
CA ILE A 19 -8.15 -19.45 -7.83
C ILE A 19 -7.40 -18.89 -9.04
N VAL A 20 -7.76 -19.29 -10.27
CA VAL A 20 -7.16 -18.75 -11.49
C VAL A 20 -7.41 -17.25 -11.62
N ILE A 21 -8.65 -16.79 -11.39
CA ILE A 21 -9.00 -15.36 -11.45
C ILE A 21 -8.21 -14.58 -10.39
N ILE A 22 -8.17 -15.05 -9.14
CA ILE A 22 -7.42 -14.42 -8.06
C ILE A 22 -5.92 -14.39 -8.38
N GLY A 23 -5.37 -15.47 -8.94
CA GLY A 23 -3.97 -15.55 -9.34
C GLY A 23 -3.58 -14.48 -10.37
N VAL A 24 -4.39 -14.31 -11.41
CA VAL A 24 -4.17 -13.27 -12.43
C VAL A 24 -4.29 -11.88 -11.81
N LEU A 25 -5.33 -11.62 -11.02
CA LEU A 25 -5.50 -10.32 -10.36
C LEU A 25 -4.33 -9.99 -9.41
N ALA A 26 -3.91 -10.96 -8.60
CA ALA A 26 -2.81 -10.79 -7.65
C ALA A 26 -1.47 -10.50 -8.36
N ALA A 27 -1.21 -11.15 -9.50
CA ALA A 27 0.00 -10.95 -10.29
C ALA A 27 0.20 -9.48 -10.71
N PHE A 28 -0.88 -8.75 -11.02
CA PHE A 28 -0.81 -7.33 -11.36
C PHE A 28 -1.01 -6.41 -10.15
N ALA A 29 -1.88 -6.78 -9.21
CA ALA A 29 -2.25 -5.94 -8.08
C ALA A 29 -1.10 -5.78 -7.08
N VAL A 30 -0.37 -6.85 -6.78
CA VAL A 30 0.74 -6.84 -5.81
C VAL A 30 1.88 -5.90 -6.22
N PRO A 31 2.48 -6.01 -7.43
CA PRO A 31 3.55 -5.08 -7.82
C PRO A 31 3.05 -3.64 -7.87
N ARG A 32 1.85 -3.39 -8.43
CA ARG A 32 1.27 -2.04 -8.51
C ARG A 32 1.07 -1.40 -7.13
N TYR A 33 0.62 -2.18 -6.14
CA TYR A 33 0.46 -1.69 -4.77
C TYR A 33 1.82 -1.37 -4.13
N ARG A 34 2.82 -2.24 -4.32
CA ARG A 34 4.19 -2.02 -3.83
C ARG A 34 4.81 -0.75 -4.39
N ASP A 35 4.71 -0.55 -5.71
CA ASP A 35 5.22 0.65 -6.37
C ASP A 35 4.54 1.92 -5.84
N ALA A 36 3.23 1.87 -5.60
CA ALA A 36 2.49 2.99 -5.03
C ALA A 36 2.94 3.30 -3.59
N ALA A 37 3.09 2.28 -2.75
CA ALA A 37 3.57 2.42 -1.39
C ALA A 37 5.00 2.99 -1.33
N GLU A 38 5.88 2.53 -2.22
CA GLU A 38 7.25 3.03 -2.31
C GLU A 38 7.31 4.50 -2.73
N ARG A 39 6.48 4.90 -3.70
CA ARG A 39 6.35 6.31 -4.11
C ARG A 39 5.85 7.21 -2.97
N VAL A 40 4.91 6.73 -2.16
CA VAL A 40 4.43 7.47 -0.98
C VAL A 40 5.58 7.63 0.02
N LYS A 41 6.28 6.55 0.35
CA LYS A 41 7.43 6.59 1.26
C LYS A 41 8.54 7.54 0.78
N ALA A 42 8.83 7.55 -0.52
CA ALA A 42 9.79 8.48 -1.11
C ALA A 42 9.34 9.93 -0.92
N ARG A 43 8.07 10.25 -1.19
CA ARG A 43 7.50 11.60 -0.98
C ARG A 43 7.55 12.02 0.49
N GLU A 44 7.26 11.11 1.41
CA GLU A 44 7.40 11.37 2.85
C GLU A 44 8.84 11.69 3.24
N ALA A 45 9.83 10.95 2.72
CA ALA A 45 11.24 11.24 2.96
C ALA A 45 11.63 12.64 2.47
N PHE A 46 11.19 13.05 1.27
CA PHE A 46 11.43 14.41 0.77
C PHE A 46 10.77 15.48 1.65
N ASN A 47 9.54 15.26 2.10
CA ASN A 47 8.85 16.17 3.01
C ASN A 47 9.59 16.30 4.34
N TYR A 48 10.09 15.17 4.87
CA TYR A 48 10.87 15.16 6.09
C TYR A 48 12.16 15.97 5.93
N LEU A 49 12.93 15.71 4.87
CA LEU A 49 14.15 16.46 4.57
C LEU A 49 13.87 17.96 4.38
N ALA A 50 12.78 18.33 3.70
CA ALA A 50 12.37 19.72 3.55
C ALA A 50 12.06 20.38 4.91
N SER A 51 11.40 19.66 5.82
CA SER A 51 11.11 20.16 7.17
C SER A 51 12.38 20.36 8.00
N VAL A 52 13.34 19.43 7.90
CA VAL A 52 14.66 19.54 8.54
C VAL A 52 15.43 20.71 7.95
N ARG A 53 15.44 20.90 6.63
CA ARG A 53 16.09 22.04 6.00
C ARG A 53 15.51 23.36 6.51
N ALA A 54 14.19 23.49 6.54
CA ALA A 54 13.52 24.70 7.01
C ALA A 54 13.82 24.98 8.50
N SER A 55 13.93 23.94 9.33
CA SER A 55 14.30 24.13 10.74
C SER A 55 15.74 24.58 10.90
N GLN A 56 16.67 24.02 10.11
CA GLN A 56 18.07 24.43 10.04
C GLN A 56 18.24 25.87 9.57
N GLU A 57 17.52 26.30 8.51
CA GLU A 57 17.54 27.68 8.03
C GLU A 57 17.04 28.67 9.09
N ARG A 58 15.97 28.32 9.82
CA ARG A 58 15.47 29.13 10.96
C ARG A 58 16.45 29.16 12.12
N PHE A 59 17.23 28.10 12.33
CA PHE A 59 18.26 28.07 13.35
C PHE A 59 19.44 28.96 12.96
N HIS A 60 19.91 28.84 11.73
CA HIS A 60 20.97 29.70 11.19
C HIS A 60 20.58 31.17 11.22
N ALA A 61 19.35 31.53 10.85
CA ALA A 61 18.84 32.90 10.95
C ALA A 61 18.86 33.45 12.40
N ARG A 62 18.84 32.57 13.42
CA ARG A 62 18.90 32.95 14.84
C ARG A 62 20.30 32.92 15.43
N GLN A 63 21.17 32.01 14.99
CA GLN A 63 22.45 31.72 15.64
C GLN A 63 23.68 31.93 14.72
N ASN A 64 23.49 32.42 13.48
CA ASN A 64 24.53 32.59 12.44
C ASN A 64 25.40 31.35 12.21
N THR A 65 24.90 30.16 12.54
CA THR A 65 25.58 28.89 12.32
C THR A 65 24.56 27.77 12.09
N TYR A 66 24.94 26.74 11.34
CA TYR A 66 24.14 25.52 11.17
C TYR A 66 24.58 24.47 12.20
N THR A 67 23.66 23.63 12.68
CA THR A 67 24.05 22.53 13.58
C THR A 67 24.60 21.38 12.74
N GLY A 68 25.86 21.01 12.99
CA GLY A 68 26.50 19.80 12.46
C GLY A 68 26.33 18.61 13.39
#